data_AF-A0AAV2T9G2-F1
#
_entry.id   AF-A0AAV2T9G2-F1
#
_cell.length_a   1.000
_cell.length_b   1.000
_cell.length_c   1.000
_cell.angle_alpha   90.00
_cell.angle_beta   90.00
_cell.angle_gamma   90.00
#
_symmetry.space_group_name_H-M   'P 1'
#
loop_
_entity.id
_entity.type
_entity.pdbx_description
1 polymer ?
#
loop_
_entity_poly.entity_id
_entity_poly.type
_entity_poly.pdbx_seq_one_letter_code
_entity_poly.pdbx_strand_id
1 'polypeptide(L)'
;MKLSAILCLLAANFFIVLAATPEEETRAAAKRYLKELEEQLDKNDAIRSDEAHFVPIIHKIRKAKSEKERKEAEAEFEHEYFLKKSVEDSFKYINRKVKQYEAEHPGKNIIRNHLERIACYKEIHQYFSARCSSIKKTPYVLSNLVLFDEMCTRGVNSEVVNAAIDEICK
;
A
#
# COMPACT_ATOMS: atom_id res chain seq x y z
N MET A 1 37.20 52.83 -4.12
CA MET A 1 35.93 52.18 -3.74
C MET A 1 35.39 51.52 -5.01
N LYS A 2 35.21 50.21 -5.19
CA LYS A 2 34.87 49.13 -4.25
C LYS A 2 35.55 47.82 -4.70
N LEU A 3 36.63 47.44 -4.02
CA LEU A 3 37.03 46.04 -3.83
C LEU A 3 36.21 45.53 -2.64
N SER A 4 34.94 45.20 -2.82
CA SER A 4 34.11 44.58 -1.78
C SER A 4 32.76 44.12 -2.36
N ALA A 5 32.78 43.16 -3.28
CA ALA A 5 31.53 42.54 -3.76
C ALA A 5 31.70 41.11 -4.32
N ILE A 6 32.93 40.62 -4.53
CA ILE A 6 33.15 39.31 -5.18
C ILE A 6 33.44 38.20 -4.15
N LEU A 7 33.62 38.53 -2.86
CA LEU A 7 33.92 37.54 -1.81
C LEU A 7 32.74 37.11 -0.92
N CYS A 8 31.50 37.57 -1.16
CA CYS A 8 30.36 37.30 -0.26
C CYS A 8 29.24 36.42 -0.84
N LEU A 9 29.43 35.75 -1.98
CA LEU A 9 28.42 34.80 -2.50
C LEU A 9 28.92 33.35 -2.59
N LEU A 10 30.07 33.05 -1.97
CA LEU A 10 30.56 31.67 -1.77
C LEU A 10 30.13 31.07 -0.42
N ALA A 11 29.22 31.72 0.32
CA ALA A 11 28.77 31.27 1.63
C ALA A 11 27.24 31.32 1.82
N ALA A 12 26.48 31.21 0.74
CA ALA A 12 25.07 30.82 0.83
C ALA A 12 24.97 29.30 0.72
N ASN A 13 25.42 28.65 1.80
CA ASN A 13 25.07 27.31 2.28
C ASN A 13 24.05 26.60 1.38
N PHE A 14 24.44 25.66 0.53
CA PHE A 14 24.70 24.27 0.93
C PHE A 14 23.67 23.72 1.94
N PHE A 15 22.41 24.13 1.81
CA PHE A 15 21.25 23.42 2.33
C PHE A 15 20.39 22.99 1.13
N ILE A 16 20.96 22.14 0.28
CA ILE A 16 20.13 21.19 -0.45
C ILE A 16 19.67 20.21 0.63
N VAL A 17 18.51 20.47 1.22
CA VAL A 17 17.71 19.41 1.82
C VAL A 17 17.46 18.44 0.66
N LEU A 18 18.26 17.37 0.62
CA LEU A 18 18.01 16.20 -0.21
C LEU A 18 16.70 15.59 0.28
N ALA A 19 15.58 16.18 -0.11
CA ALA A 19 14.31 15.51 -0.07
C ALA A 19 14.47 14.32 -1.02
N ALA A 20 14.65 13.13 -0.45
CA ALA A 20 14.65 11.87 -1.17
C ALA A 20 13.47 11.88 -2.15
N THR A 21 13.72 11.49 -3.40
CA THR A 21 12.62 11.38 -4.36
C THR A 21 11.61 10.32 -3.85
N PRO A 22 10.32 10.39 -4.21
CA PRO A 22 9.33 9.41 -3.75
C PRO A 22 9.73 7.94 -4.01
N GLU A 23 10.51 7.72 -5.07
CA GLU A 23 11.07 6.41 -5.42
C GLU A 23 12.20 5.97 -4.46
N GLU A 24 13.09 6.89 -4.08
CA GLU A 24 14.15 6.65 -3.10
C GLU A 24 13.61 6.37 -1.70
N GLU A 25 12.54 7.08 -1.30
CA GLU A 25 11.86 6.85 -0.03
C GLU A 25 11.17 5.47 0.00
N THR A 26 10.53 5.10 -1.11
CA THR A 26 9.89 3.77 -1.27
C THR A 26 10.92 2.65 -1.19
N ARG A 27 12.06 2.81 -1.86
CA ARG A 27 13.18 1.85 -1.79
C ARG A 27 13.76 1.75 -0.37
N ALA A 28 13.95 2.88 0.31
CA ALA A 28 14.41 2.87 1.70
C ALA A 28 13.39 2.21 2.65
N ALA A 29 12.09 2.37 2.38
CA ALA A 29 11.03 1.69 3.13
C ALA A 29 11.03 0.17 2.85
N ALA A 30 11.19 -0.25 1.59
CA ALA A 30 11.30 -1.66 1.22
C ALA A 30 12.48 -2.33 1.93
N LYS A 31 13.66 -1.70 1.96
CA LYS A 31 14.83 -2.23 2.68
C LYS A 31 14.62 -2.36 4.18
N ARG A 32 13.95 -1.39 4.80
CA ARG A 32 13.58 -1.48 6.23
C ARG A 32 12.64 -2.64 6.49
N TYR A 33 11.61 -2.78 5.65
CA TYR A 33 10.65 -3.86 5.76
C TYR A 33 11.26 -5.25 5.53
N LEU A 34 12.15 -5.39 4.55
CA LEU A 34 12.93 -6.62 4.35
C LEU A 34 13.66 -7.02 5.63
N LYS A 35 14.38 -6.08 6.25
CA LYS A 35 15.10 -6.33 7.50
C LYS A 35 14.17 -6.76 8.63
N GLU A 36 13.00 -6.14 8.76
CA GLU A 36 11.99 -6.53 9.76
C GLU A 36 11.51 -7.97 9.54
N LEU A 37 11.23 -8.37 8.30
CA LEU A 37 10.81 -9.75 7.99
C LEU A 37 11.93 -10.76 8.23
N GLU A 38 13.18 -10.41 7.89
CA GLU A 38 14.35 -11.23 8.19
C GLU A 38 14.52 -11.46 9.68
N GLU A 39 14.42 -10.41 10.50
CA GLU A 39 14.50 -10.52 11.95
C GLU A 39 13.38 -11.38 12.56
N GLN A 40 12.18 -11.34 11.99
CA GLN A 40 11.07 -12.19 12.43
C GLN A 40 11.33 -13.67 12.14
N LEU A 41 11.76 -13.97 10.92
CA LEU A 41 12.13 -15.32 10.50
C LEU A 41 13.27 -15.88 11.35
N ASP A 42 14.29 -15.08 11.63
CA ASP A 42 15.46 -15.54 12.40
C ASP A 42 15.14 -15.80 13.88
N LYS A 43 14.21 -15.03 14.46
CA LYS A 43 13.84 -15.17 15.88
C LYS A 43 12.89 -16.33 16.14
N ASN A 44 11.87 -16.48 15.29
CA ASN A 44 10.71 -17.33 15.61
C ASN A 44 10.40 -18.38 14.54
N ASP A 45 11.11 -18.37 13.41
CA ASP A 45 10.75 -19.13 12.19
C ASP A 45 9.26 -18.95 11.83
N ALA A 46 8.75 -17.75 12.10
CA ALA A 46 7.34 -17.41 12.00
C ALA A 46 7.18 -16.06 11.33
N ILE A 47 6.28 -16.02 10.36
CA ILE A 47 5.87 -14.83 9.64
C ILE A 47 4.35 -14.80 9.57
N ARG A 48 3.75 -13.62 9.45
CA ARG A 48 2.30 -13.53 9.27
C ARG A 48 1.89 -14.17 7.94
N SER A 49 0.69 -14.76 7.91
CA SER A 49 0.19 -15.43 6.71
C SER A 49 0.05 -14.50 5.51
N ASP A 50 -0.21 -13.22 5.72
CA ASP A 50 -0.32 -12.20 4.67
C ASP A 50 1.03 -11.66 4.19
N GLU A 51 2.13 -12.14 4.78
CA GLU A 51 3.51 -11.80 4.44
C GLU A 51 4.31 -13.04 4.00
N ALA A 52 3.73 -14.24 4.11
CA ALA A 52 4.40 -15.51 3.85
C ALA A 52 4.93 -15.66 2.41
N HIS A 53 4.33 -14.97 1.43
CA HIS A 53 4.80 -14.98 0.04
C HIS A 53 6.11 -14.21 -0.16
N PHE A 54 6.57 -13.39 0.80
CA PHE A 54 7.91 -12.81 0.78
C PHE A 54 9.00 -13.82 1.16
N VAL A 55 8.67 -14.87 1.90
CA VAL A 55 9.66 -15.85 2.41
C VAL A 55 10.50 -16.48 1.31
N PRO A 56 9.93 -16.94 0.16
CA PRO A 56 10.73 -17.43 -0.95
C PRO A 56 11.73 -16.39 -1.48
N ILE A 57 11.34 -15.11 -1.54
CA ILE A 57 12.19 -14.02 -2.04
C ILE A 57 13.31 -13.74 -1.03
N ILE A 58 13.00 -13.67 0.26
CA ILE A 58 13.99 -13.53 1.33
C ILE A 58 14.99 -14.69 1.26
N HIS A 59 14.54 -15.92 1.06
CA HIS A 59 15.43 -17.06 0.86
C HIS A 59 16.29 -16.94 -0.40
N LYS A 60 15.77 -16.40 -1.51
CA LYS A 60 16.57 -16.12 -2.71
C LYS A 60 17.68 -15.10 -2.40
N ILE A 61 17.35 -14.01 -1.71
CA ILE A 61 18.32 -12.98 -1.29
C ILE A 61 19.43 -13.60 -0.44
N ARG A 62 19.06 -14.37 0.60
CA ARG A 62 20.01 -15.02 1.52
C ARG A 62 20.92 -16.07 0.86
N LYS A 63 20.40 -16.78 -0.15
CA LYS A 63 21.11 -17.86 -0.84
C LYS A 63 21.82 -17.40 -2.13
N ALA A 64 21.72 -16.12 -2.49
CA ALA A 64 22.37 -15.57 -3.67
C ALA A 64 23.89 -15.76 -3.57
N LYS A 65 24.51 -16.28 -4.63
CA LYS A 65 25.94 -16.57 -4.70
C LYS A 65 26.72 -15.45 -5.36
N SER A 66 26.02 -14.55 -6.06
CA SER A 66 26.61 -13.38 -6.72
C SER A 66 25.87 -12.10 -6.36
N GLU A 67 26.57 -10.97 -6.48
CA GLU A 67 25.97 -9.64 -6.30
C GLU A 67 24.83 -9.39 -7.30
N LYS A 68 24.93 -9.96 -8.51
CA LYS A 68 23.90 -9.85 -9.54
C LYS A 68 22.62 -10.56 -9.09
N GLU A 69 22.72 -11.83 -8.68
CA GLU A 69 21.58 -12.60 -8.17
C GLU A 69 20.93 -11.92 -6.96
N ARG A 70 21.76 -11.36 -6.06
CA ARG A 70 21.25 -10.62 -4.90
C ARG A 70 20.43 -9.40 -5.32
N LYS A 71 20.98 -8.58 -6.23
CA LYS A 71 20.27 -7.39 -6.74
C LYS A 71 18.97 -7.72 -7.48
N GLU A 72 18.95 -8.81 -8.24
CA GLU A 72 17.74 -9.27 -8.92
C GLU A 72 16.65 -9.70 -7.91
N ALA A 73 17.04 -10.44 -6.86
CA ALA A 73 16.10 -10.84 -5.81
C ALA A 73 15.64 -9.65 -4.93
N GLU A 74 16.53 -8.69 -4.65
CA GLU A 74 16.17 -7.44 -3.98
C GLU A 74 15.18 -6.61 -4.83
N ALA A 75 15.37 -6.55 -6.15
CA ALA A 75 14.44 -5.88 -7.05
C ALA A 75 13.07 -6.57 -7.11
N GLU A 76 13.05 -7.92 -7.09
CA GLU A 76 11.81 -8.71 -6.96
C GLU A 76 11.10 -8.38 -5.65
N PHE A 77 11.83 -8.28 -4.54
CA PHE A 77 11.29 -7.87 -3.24
C PHE A 77 10.73 -6.44 -3.27
N GLU A 78 11.49 -5.49 -3.81
CA GLU A 78 11.08 -4.08 -3.94
C GLU A 78 9.77 -3.96 -4.73
N HIS A 79 9.62 -4.73 -5.81
CA HIS A 79 8.41 -4.77 -6.61
C HIS A 79 7.20 -5.31 -5.82
N GLU A 80 7.37 -6.43 -5.14
CA GLU A 80 6.32 -7.04 -4.31
C GLU A 80 5.90 -6.13 -3.15
N TYR A 81 6.87 -5.50 -2.49
CA TYR A 81 6.59 -4.50 -1.46
C TYR A 81 5.80 -3.31 -2.02
N PHE A 82 6.17 -2.82 -3.21
CA PHE A 82 5.42 -1.75 -3.86
C PHE A 82 3.98 -2.15 -4.15
N LEU A 83 3.74 -3.37 -4.67
CA LEU A 83 2.38 -3.88 -4.89
C LEU A 83 1.58 -3.93 -3.59
N LYS A 84 2.18 -4.42 -2.50
CA LYS A 84 1.57 -4.40 -1.16
C LYS A 84 1.13 -3.00 -0.76
N LYS A 85 2.05 -2.04 -0.84
CA LYS A 85 1.80 -0.64 -0.46
C LYS A 85 0.73 0.01 -1.33
N SER A 86 0.78 -0.21 -2.64
CA SER A 86 -0.21 0.28 -3.59
C SER A 86 -1.62 -0.21 -3.25
N VAL A 87 -1.77 -1.50 -2.92
CA VAL A 87 -3.05 -2.04 -2.45
C VAL A 87 -3.49 -1.40 -1.14
N GLU A 88 -2.64 -1.37 -0.12
CA GLU A 88 -2.98 -0.75 1.17
C GLU A 88 -3.43 0.70 1.03
N ASP A 89 -2.71 1.48 0.23
CA ASP A 89 -2.99 2.89 0.05
C ASP A 89 -4.25 3.13 -0.81
N SER A 90 -4.54 2.22 -1.73
CA SER A 90 -5.82 2.15 -2.45
C SER A 90 -7.01 1.93 -1.50
N PHE A 91 -6.92 0.94 -0.61
CA PHE A 91 -7.97 0.68 0.37
C PHE A 91 -8.11 1.84 1.38
N LYS A 92 -7.01 2.45 1.82
CA LYS A 92 -7.05 3.68 2.64
C LYS A 92 -7.73 4.82 1.89
N TYR A 93 -7.46 4.98 0.60
CA TYR A 93 -8.12 6.00 -0.23
C TYR A 93 -9.62 5.79 -0.28
N ILE A 94 -10.06 4.57 -0.62
CA ILE A 94 -11.49 4.19 -0.63
C ILE A 94 -12.12 4.49 0.74
N ASN A 95 -11.47 4.10 1.84
CA ASN A 95 -11.97 4.38 3.19
C ASN A 95 -12.16 5.88 3.45
N ARG A 96 -11.18 6.70 3.08
CA ARG A 96 -11.28 8.16 3.25
C ARG A 96 -12.44 8.75 2.46
N LYS A 97 -12.62 8.31 1.21
CA LYS A 97 -13.72 8.77 0.34
C LYS A 97 -15.08 8.37 0.87
N VAL A 98 -15.23 7.13 1.31
CA VAL A 98 -16.45 6.64 1.94
C VAL A 98 -16.76 7.43 3.21
N LYS A 99 -15.78 7.63 4.10
CA LYS A 99 -15.96 8.42 5.33
C LYS A 99 -16.33 9.87 5.05
N GLN A 100 -15.73 10.48 4.03
CA GLN A 100 -16.09 11.82 3.60
C GLN A 100 -17.57 11.86 3.15
N TYR A 101 -17.99 10.90 2.32
CA TYR A 101 -19.38 10.80 1.88
C TYR A 101 -20.35 10.62 3.05
N GLU A 102 -20.03 9.73 4.00
CA GLU A 102 -20.83 9.49 5.20
C GLU A 102 -20.99 10.78 6.04
N ALA A 103 -19.93 11.58 6.17
CA ALA A 103 -19.97 12.85 6.88
C ALA A 103 -20.85 13.90 6.17
N GLU A 104 -20.84 13.91 4.84
CA GLU A 104 -21.66 14.83 4.03
C GLU A 104 -23.14 14.40 3.94
N HIS A 105 -23.44 13.13 4.21
CA HIS A 105 -24.78 12.54 4.04
C HIS A 105 -25.27 11.79 5.30
N PRO A 106 -25.40 12.47 6.46
CA PRO A 106 -25.82 11.82 7.69
C PRO A 106 -27.23 11.22 7.55
N GLY A 107 -27.39 9.96 7.98
CA GLY A 107 -28.68 9.27 7.99
C GLY A 107 -29.12 8.66 6.65
N LYS A 108 -28.31 8.76 5.59
CA LYS A 108 -28.47 7.93 4.40
C LYS A 108 -27.74 6.62 4.58
N ASN A 109 -28.41 5.55 4.18
CA ASN A 109 -27.93 4.17 4.09
C ASN A 109 -28.08 3.35 5.39
N ILE A 110 -29.19 2.60 5.43
CA ILE A 110 -29.43 1.58 6.44
C ILE A 110 -29.50 0.26 5.68
N ILE A 111 -28.42 -0.50 5.72
CA ILE A 111 -28.48 -1.95 5.46
C ILE A 111 -29.21 -2.53 6.68
N ARG A 112 -30.42 -3.04 6.46
CA ARG A 112 -31.36 -3.40 7.54
C ARG A 112 -31.22 -4.83 7.99
N ASN A 113 -30.64 -5.69 7.17
CA ASN A 113 -30.51 -7.11 7.47
C ASN A 113 -29.21 -7.74 6.96
N HIS A 114 -28.93 -8.93 7.47
CA HIS A 114 -27.72 -9.69 7.16
C HIS A 114 -27.58 -10.05 5.67
N LEU A 115 -28.69 -10.31 4.96
CA LEU A 115 -28.67 -10.66 3.54
C LEU A 115 -28.24 -9.47 2.68
N GLU A 116 -28.77 -8.28 2.98
CA GLU A 116 -28.37 -7.03 2.32
C GLU A 116 -26.88 -6.73 2.55
N ARG A 117 -26.35 -7.00 3.75
CA ARG A 117 -24.92 -6.85 4.03
C ARG A 117 -24.07 -7.78 3.16
N ILE A 118 -24.45 -9.07 3.08
CA ILE A 118 -23.73 -10.05 2.24
C ILE A 118 -23.79 -9.64 0.76
N ALA A 119 -24.95 -9.17 0.29
CA ALA A 119 -25.12 -8.70 -1.08
C ALA A 119 -24.20 -7.51 -1.38
N CYS A 120 -24.18 -6.50 -0.49
CA CYS A 120 -23.29 -5.35 -0.56
C CYS A 120 -21.81 -5.77 -0.65
N TYR A 121 -21.36 -6.64 0.28
CA TYR A 121 -19.97 -7.11 0.29
C TYR A 121 -19.61 -7.81 -1.02
N LYS A 122 -20.48 -8.72 -1.47
CA LYS A 122 -20.25 -9.51 -2.68
C LYS A 122 -20.16 -8.61 -3.91
N GLU A 123 -21.03 -7.61 -4.01
CA GLU A 123 -21.05 -6.65 -5.11
C GLU A 123 -19.76 -5.82 -5.15
N ILE A 124 -19.38 -5.20 -4.03
CA ILE A 124 -18.15 -4.40 -3.94
C ILE A 124 -16.92 -5.25 -4.27
N HIS A 125 -16.83 -6.45 -3.69
CA HIS A 125 -15.71 -7.35 -3.93
C HIS A 125 -15.61 -7.75 -5.41
N GLN A 126 -16.73 -8.08 -6.06
CA GLN A 126 -16.77 -8.41 -7.48
C GLN A 126 -16.38 -7.20 -8.34
N TYR A 127 -16.88 -6.00 -7.99
CA TYR A 127 -16.56 -4.77 -8.70
C TYR A 127 -15.06 -4.42 -8.59
N PHE A 128 -14.51 -4.45 -7.37
CA PHE A 128 -13.07 -4.25 -7.14
C PHE A 128 -12.22 -5.27 -7.89
N SER A 129 -12.59 -6.55 -7.85
CA SER A 129 -11.83 -7.60 -8.54
C SER A 129 -11.86 -7.44 -10.07
N ALA A 130 -12.90 -6.83 -10.63
CA ALA A 130 -13.04 -6.58 -12.06
C ALA A 130 -12.30 -5.31 -12.51
N ARG A 131 -12.33 -4.25 -11.68
CA ARG A 131 -11.74 -2.95 -12.01
C ARG A 131 -10.26 -2.81 -11.63
N CYS A 132 -9.88 -3.35 -10.47
CA CYS A 132 -8.56 -3.15 -9.88
C CYS A 132 -7.67 -4.39 -10.06
N SER A 133 -7.74 -5.30 -9.09
CA SER A 133 -6.99 -6.54 -9.07
C SER A 133 -7.76 -7.58 -8.27
N SER A 134 -7.55 -8.85 -8.63
CA SER A 134 -8.14 -9.99 -7.94
C SER A 134 -7.18 -10.55 -6.90
N ILE A 135 -7.70 -11.21 -5.87
CA ILE A 135 -6.89 -11.93 -4.86
C ILE A 135 -5.88 -12.89 -5.51
N LYS A 136 -6.27 -13.53 -6.63
CA LYS A 136 -5.39 -14.46 -7.36
C LYS A 136 -4.15 -13.78 -7.95
N LYS A 137 -4.27 -12.51 -8.36
CA LYS A 137 -3.19 -11.73 -8.95
C LYS A 137 -2.38 -10.99 -7.90
N THR A 138 -3.05 -10.56 -6.83
CA THR A 138 -2.46 -9.72 -5.79
C THR A 138 -2.95 -10.20 -4.42
N PRO A 139 -2.21 -11.13 -3.78
CA PRO A 139 -2.62 -11.72 -2.50
C PRO A 139 -2.90 -10.70 -1.40
N TYR A 140 -2.23 -9.54 -1.43
CA TYR A 140 -2.42 -8.43 -0.49
C TYR A 140 -3.84 -7.87 -0.43
N VAL A 141 -4.66 -8.11 -1.47
CA VAL A 141 -6.06 -7.69 -1.48
C VAL A 141 -6.81 -8.37 -0.33
N LEU A 142 -6.52 -9.64 -0.04
CA LEU A 142 -7.29 -10.44 0.92
C LEU A 142 -7.32 -9.81 2.33
N SER A 143 -6.18 -9.35 2.84
CA SER A 143 -6.11 -8.75 4.18
C SER A 143 -6.84 -7.41 4.29
N ASN A 144 -7.15 -6.77 3.15
CA ASN A 144 -7.84 -5.49 3.10
C ASN A 144 -9.35 -5.64 2.81
N LEU A 145 -9.83 -6.81 2.37
CA LEU A 145 -11.25 -7.03 2.06
C LEU A 145 -12.18 -6.92 3.26
N VAL A 146 -11.66 -7.12 4.48
CA VAL A 146 -12.42 -6.89 5.71
C VAL A 146 -13.02 -5.47 5.75
N LEU A 147 -12.34 -4.49 5.15
CA LEU A 147 -12.81 -3.11 5.08
C LEU A 147 -14.14 -3.00 4.33
N PHE A 148 -14.37 -3.80 3.29
CA PHE A 148 -15.64 -3.79 2.54
C PHE A 148 -16.78 -4.35 3.40
N ASP A 149 -16.54 -5.40 4.18
CA ASP A 149 -17.54 -5.93 5.11
C ASP A 149 -17.86 -4.92 6.22
N GLU A 150 -16.84 -4.21 6.73
CA GLU A 150 -17.03 -3.13 7.70
C GLU A 150 -17.87 -1.98 7.11
N MET A 151 -17.62 -1.58 5.86
CA MET A 151 -18.40 -0.55 5.17
C MET A 151 -19.87 -0.97 5.02
N CYS A 152 -20.12 -2.20 4.56
CA CYS A 152 -21.47 -2.73 4.47
C CYS A 152 -22.13 -2.90 5.84
N THR A 153 -21.37 -3.23 6.88
CA THR A 153 -21.87 -3.30 8.27
C THR A 153 -22.30 -1.93 8.79
N ARG A 154 -21.57 -0.86 8.42
CA ARG A 154 -21.96 0.53 8.71
C ARG A 154 -23.15 1.02 7.88
N GLY A 155 -23.63 0.19 6.95
CA GLY A 155 -24.77 0.50 6.11
C GLY A 155 -24.43 1.18 4.80
N VAL A 156 -23.15 1.37 4.46
CA VAL A 156 -22.73 2.07 3.23
C VAL A 156 -23.25 1.33 2.00
N ASN A 157 -23.85 2.08 1.06
CA ASN A 157 -24.28 1.54 -0.23
C ASN A 157 -23.07 1.19 -1.11
N SER A 158 -23.10 0.03 -1.78
CA SER A 158 -22.07 -0.42 -2.71
C SER A 158 -21.75 0.60 -3.80
N GLU A 159 -22.74 1.36 -4.28
CA GLU A 159 -22.54 2.41 -5.29
C GLU A 159 -21.52 3.47 -4.85
N VAL A 160 -21.54 3.86 -3.57
CA VAL A 160 -20.60 4.86 -3.01
C VAL A 160 -19.19 4.29 -2.99
N VAL A 161 -19.04 3.02 -2.61
CA VAL A 161 -17.75 2.35 -2.57
C VAL A 161 -17.23 2.13 -3.99
N ASN A 162 -18.09 1.72 -4.92
CA ASN A 162 -17.76 1.51 -6.33
C ASN A 162 -17.30 2.81 -7.01
N ALA A 163 -17.91 3.95 -6.69
CA ALA A 163 -17.45 5.25 -7.19
C ALA A 163 -16.03 5.58 -6.70
N ALA A 164 -15.72 5.30 -5.43
CA ALA A 164 -14.36 5.47 -4.90
C ALA A 164 -13.36 4.50 -5.53
N ILE A 165 -13.79 3.29 -5.91
CA ILE A 165 -12.99 2.31 -6.65
C ILE A 165 -12.65 2.82 -8.06
N ASP A 166 -13.62 3.39 -8.78
CA ASP A 166 -13.39 3.93 -10.13
C ASP A 166 -12.39 5.10 -10.15
N GLU A 167 -12.26 5.84 -9.05
CA GLU A 167 -11.27 6.92 -8.95
C GLU A 167 -9.81 6.41 -8.96
N ILE A 168 -9.57 5.21 -8.42
CA ILE A 168 -8.21 4.65 -8.25
C ILE A 168 -7.83 3.58 -9.27
N CYS A 169 -8.80 2.90 -9.88
CA CYS A 169 -8.56 1.72 -10.72
C CYS A 169 -8.93 1.94 -12.19
N LYS A 170 -8.39 3.02 -12.77
CA LYS A 170 -8.62 3.40 -14.17
C LYS A 170 -7.83 2.53 -15.15
#